data_AF-A0A0A2WIW9-F1
#
_entry.id   AF-A0A0A2WIW9-F1
#
_cell.length_a   1.000
_cell.length_b   1.000
_cell.length_c   1.000
_cell.angle_alpha   90.00
_cell.angle_beta   90.00
_cell.angle_gamma   90.00
#
_symmetry.space_group_name_H-M   'P 1'
#
loop_
_entity.id
_entity.type
_entity.pdbx_description
1 polymer ?
#
loop_
_entity_poly.entity_id
_entity_poly.type
_entity_poly.pdbx_seq_one_letter_code
_entity_poly.pdbx_strand_id
1 'polypeptide(L)'
;MGSIAQHRRLVARLEHDAQVSPGAYKMRVALLAALGFGVLGLSLVLALGVSVGLVVTLIAISPILLLKLIKIIWIPLALGWMVLRALWIRFTPPDGHRLAPGEAPLLQAEVERIRVAAGAPRLHGIYIDGDLNAAACMMPRALGLFGHRHYLVLGLPLMQALDRDQFAAVVAHEFGHFGGGHGRFSGWIYRVRLSWYRLLEALHVQRSWFARLFSRFFEWYAPYFNAYSFALARQQEFEADNTAARIAGRAAIGQALVRMSAASHGLQGRFWPGLDVAMRAGTAPPDVVHRDIAAFLRTPVDDAEALAQRILSETTSPEDTHPALAVRLQSLGVDEVVIHASAGSAAQALLGDFLPTLEAELSAQWRAFAAPMWEEVGARCKAGAERLVELEAKAERTADEHVEYARIIDELRTPEDAIAAFRIAVAANPGDAYAQARLGVLLLERDDAAGEAFLREAMRLEPESRNVLLPLVDAYYARTGADDALREDVAEQLRRQRRSDEAIDRIRNTVDGRNLVAHGLDDAALETLRETLASHGKVKKAWLVRRDLGADASVPHFVLLVAWRGMLLGSEEKQLRKIVDALQVPGTIIVCTAPHRRWIAHKIRKACGKPTYHHR
;
A
#
# COMPACT_ATOMS: atom_id res chain seq x y z
N MET A 1 -2.57 -14.33 -17.70
CA MET A 1 -3.03 -14.99 -16.45
C MET A 1 -4.14 -15.94 -16.81
N GLY A 2 -4.22 -17.08 -16.12
CA GLY A 2 -5.43 -17.91 -16.14
C GLY A 2 -6.60 -17.19 -15.47
N SER A 3 -7.82 -17.68 -15.66
CA SER A 3 -9.01 -17.13 -14.97
C SER A 3 -8.86 -17.21 -13.44
N ILE A 4 -9.61 -16.40 -12.69
CA ILE A 4 -9.63 -16.44 -11.22
C ILE A 4 -9.85 -17.88 -10.71
N ALA A 5 -10.74 -18.63 -11.35
CA ALA A 5 -10.99 -20.04 -11.06
C ALA A 5 -9.76 -20.95 -11.23
N GLN A 6 -8.92 -20.70 -12.25
CA GLN A 6 -7.67 -21.45 -12.44
C GLN A 6 -6.65 -21.14 -11.33
N HIS A 7 -6.58 -19.89 -10.89
CA HIS A 7 -5.71 -19.50 -9.78
C HIS A 7 -6.15 -20.14 -8.46
N ARG A 8 -7.46 -20.12 -8.15
CA ARG A 8 -8.02 -20.78 -6.96
C ARG A 8 -7.71 -22.28 -6.94
N ARG A 9 -7.88 -22.97 -8.08
CA ARG A 9 -7.51 -24.40 -8.22
C ARG A 9 -6.02 -24.66 -8.06
N LEU A 10 -5.17 -23.76 -8.55
CA LEU A 10 -3.72 -23.86 -8.36
C LEU A 10 -3.37 -23.78 -6.87
N VAL A 11 -3.86 -22.76 -6.17
CA VAL A 11 -3.58 -22.57 -4.73
C VAL A 11 -4.02 -23.77 -3.92
N ALA A 12 -5.24 -24.29 -4.13
CA ALA A 12 -5.74 -25.47 -3.43
C ALA A 12 -4.86 -26.72 -3.66
N ARG A 13 -4.36 -26.91 -4.88
CA ARG A 13 -3.40 -28.00 -5.18
C ARG A 13 -2.07 -27.80 -4.46
N LEU A 14 -1.56 -26.58 -4.44
CA LEU A 14 -0.27 -26.26 -3.81
C LEU A 14 -0.31 -26.44 -2.29
N GLU A 15 -1.43 -26.11 -1.65
CA GLU A 15 -1.66 -26.38 -0.24
C GLU A 15 -1.63 -27.89 0.06
N HIS A 16 -2.30 -28.69 -0.78
CA HIS A 16 -2.26 -30.14 -0.65
C HIS A 16 -0.83 -30.70 -0.85
N ASP A 17 -0.11 -30.25 -1.87
CA ASP A 17 1.28 -30.65 -2.13
C ASP A 17 2.21 -30.28 -0.95
N ALA A 18 2.00 -29.11 -0.34
CA ALA A 18 2.77 -28.65 0.82
C ALA A 18 2.55 -29.57 2.03
N GLN A 19 1.33 -30.06 2.24
CA GLN A 19 1.01 -31.01 3.31
C GLN A 19 1.59 -32.40 3.06
N VAL A 20 1.44 -32.94 1.85
CA VAL A 20 1.85 -34.33 1.52
C VAL A 20 3.37 -34.47 1.44
N SER A 21 4.09 -33.46 0.97
CA SER A 21 5.55 -33.53 0.81
C SER A 21 6.26 -32.22 1.20
N PRO A 22 6.32 -31.88 2.50
CA PRO A 22 6.82 -30.58 2.97
C PRO A 22 8.26 -30.28 2.52
N GLY A 23 9.15 -31.27 2.58
CA GLY A 23 10.56 -31.11 2.18
C GLY A 23 10.74 -30.82 0.69
N ALA A 24 10.06 -31.59 -0.17
CA ALA A 24 10.09 -31.39 -1.61
C ALA A 24 9.43 -30.06 -2.01
N TYR A 25 8.35 -29.69 -1.33
CA TYR A 25 7.67 -28.41 -1.54
C TYR A 25 8.56 -27.23 -1.16
N LYS A 26 9.20 -27.26 0.02
CA LYS A 26 10.19 -26.26 0.46
C LYS A 26 11.34 -26.12 -0.55
N MET A 27 11.82 -27.24 -1.11
CA MET A 27 12.84 -27.22 -2.18
C MET A 27 12.32 -26.55 -3.47
N ARG A 28 11.09 -26.84 -3.90
CA ARG A 28 10.49 -26.17 -5.08
C ARG A 28 10.38 -24.66 -4.88
N VAL A 29 9.91 -24.21 -3.71
CA VAL A 29 9.86 -22.78 -3.36
C VAL A 29 11.26 -22.18 -3.35
N ALA A 30 12.25 -22.90 -2.81
CA ALA A 30 13.64 -22.45 -2.79
C ALA A 30 14.22 -22.31 -4.20
N LEU A 31 13.95 -23.28 -5.09
CA LEU A 31 14.37 -23.22 -6.50
C LEU A 31 13.69 -22.07 -7.25
N LEU A 32 12.41 -21.80 -7.00
CA LEU A 32 11.71 -20.67 -7.58
C LEU A 32 12.30 -19.33 -7.11
N ALA A 33 12.52 -19.18 -5.80
CA ALA A 33 13.19 -18.00 -5.26
C ALA A 33 14.64 -17.86 -5.79
N ALA A 34 15.37 -18.97 -5.95
CA ALA A 34 16.71 -19.00 -6.54
C ALA A 34 16.70 -18.63 -8.03
N LEU A 35 15.71 -19.07 -8.80
CA LEU A 35 15.49 -18.62 -10.19
C LEU A 35 15.34 -17.11 -10.22
N GLY A 36 14.54 -16.56 -9.31
CA GLY A 36 14.41 -15.14 -9.11
C GLY A 36 15.78 -14.44 -8.90
N PHE A 37 16.53 -14.81 -7.87
CA PHE A 37 17.85 -14.22 -7.64
C PHE A 37 18.83 -14.47 -8.79
N GLY A 38 18.72 -15.61 -9.48
CA GLY A 38 19.50 -15.93 -10.67
C GLY A 38 19.29 -14.91 -11.78
N VAL A 39 18.04 -14.49 -12.02
CA VAL A 39 17.73 -13.43 -12.99
C VAL A 39 18.32 -12.09 -12.56
N LEU A 40 18.25 -11.72 -11.27
CA LEU A 40 18.88 -10.51 -10.74
C LEU A 40 20.41 -10.54 -10.88
N GLY A 41 21.02 -11.61 -10.40
CA GLY A 41 22.46 -11.82 -10.42
C GLY A 41 23.00 -11.83 -11.84
N LEU A 42 22.33 -12.56 -12.75
CA LEU A 42 22.67 -12.58 -14.17
C LEU A 42 22.56 -11.19 -14.77
N SER A 43 21.50 -10.42 -14.46
CA SER A 43 21.36 -9.06 -14.98
C SER A 43 22.48 -8.13 -14.50
N LEU A 44 22.91 -8.28 -13.24
CA LEU A 44 24.02 -7.51 -12.66
C LEU A 44 25.36 -7.91 -13.31
N VAL A 45 25.60 -9.21 -13.48
CA VAL A 45 26.80 -9.73 -14.14
C VAL A 45 26.85 -9.29 -15.60
N LEU A 46 25.74 -9.32 -16.32
CA LEU A 46 25.68 -8.83 -17.70
C LEU A 46 25.93 -7.32 -17.76
N ALA A 47 25.33 -6.52 -16.87
CA ALA A 47 25.55 -5.08 -16.83
C ALA A 47 27.03 -4.74 -16.54
N LEU A 48 27.63 -5.33 -15.50
CA LEU A 48 29.02 -5.09 -15.15
C LEU A 48 29.98 -5.67 -16.20
N GLY A 49 29.70 -6.89 -16.69
CA GLY A 49 30.49 -7.56 -17.71
C GLY A 49 30.53 -6.81 -19.03
N VAL A 50 29.40 -6.27 -19.50
CA VAL A 50 29.35 -5.38 -20.67
C VAL A 50 30.16 -4.11 -20.42
N SER A 51 30.11 -3.53 -19.21
CA SER A 51 30.90 -2.35 -18.85
C SER A 51 32.41 -2.63 -18.95
N VAL A 52 32.86 -3.73 -18.35
CA VAL A 52 34.27 -4.15 -18.36
C VAL A 52 34.72 -4.51 -19.76
N GLY A 53 33.93 -5.30 -20.50
CA GLY A 53 34.22 -5.69 -21.87
C GLY A 53 34.34 -4.47 -22.80
N LEU A 54 33.48 -3.46 -22.63
CA LEU A 54 33.55 -2.22 -23.37
C LEU A 54 34.85 -1.45 -23.06
N VAL A 55 35.24 -1.35 -21.78
CA VAL A 55 36.51 -0.73 -21.37
C VAL A 55 37.70 -1.43 -22.01
N VAL A 56 37.80 -2.76 -21.89
CA VAL A 56 38.90 -3.56 -22.44
C VAL A 56 38.99 -3.39 -23.96
N THR A 57 37.85 -3.49 -24.65
CA THR A 57 37.79 -3.35 -26.11
C THR A 57 38.21 -1.94 -26.57
N LEU A 58 37.74 -0.90 -25.88
CA LEU A 58 38.11 0.49 -26.20
C LEU A 58 39.59 0.77 -25.96
N ILE A 59 40.17 0.24 -24.88
CA ILE A 59 41.62 0.36 -24.60
C ILE A 59 42.42 -0.36 -25.69
N ALA A 60 42.01 -1.56 -26.10
CA ALA A 60 42.69 -2.34 -27.14
C ALA A 60 42.67 -1.64 -28.51
N ILE A 61 41.60 -0.90 -28.82
CA ILE A 61 41.50 -0.12 -30.07
C ILE A 61 42.31 1.18 -29.97
N SER A 62 42.07 2.00 -28.94
CA SER A 62 42.79 3.25 -28.70
C SER A 62 42.44 3.85 -27.33
N PRO A 63 43.42 4.15 -26.47
CA PRO A 63 43.18 4.84 -25.20
C PRO A 63 42.47 6.21 -25.33
N ILE A 64 42.67 6.90 -26.46
CA ILE A 64 42.01 8.20 -26.73
C ILE A 64 40.52 8.00 -27.02
N LEU A 65 40.14 6.87 -27.64
CA LEU A 65 38.74 6.52 -27.90
C LEU A 65 37.98 6.25 -26.59
N LEU A 66 38.64 5.61 -25.61
CA LEU A 66 38.09 5.43 -24.27
C LEU A 66 37.71 6.78 -23.64
N LEU A 67 38.60 7.78 -23.69
CA LEU A 67 38.33 9.12 -23.15
C LEU A 67 37.14 9.78 -23.83
N LYS A 68 36.96 9.59 -25.14
CA LYS A 68 35.82 10.13 -25.90
C LYS A 68 34.51 9.40 -25.58
N LEU A 69 34.55 8.09 -25.36
CA LEU A 69 33.37 7.23 -25.20
C LEU A 69 33.09 6.80 -23.76
N ILE A 70 33.81 7.34 -22.78
CA ILE A 70 33.64 7.02 -21.36
C ILE A 70 32.19 7.21 -20.88
N LYS A 71 31.46 8.16 -21.49
CA LYS A 71 30.03 8.41 -21.27
C LYS A 71 29.14 7.18 -21.52
N ILE A 72 29.54 6.28 -22.42
CA ILE A 72 28.80 5.06 -22.75
C ILE A 72 28.94 4.01 -21.66
N ILE A 73 30.10 3.95 -20.98
CA ILE A 73 30.35 3.01 -19.87
C ILE A 73 29.47 3.33 -18.65
N TRP A 74 29.10 4.59 -18.46
CA TRP A 74 28.21 4.99 -17.36
C TRP A 74 26.80 4.40 -17.47
N ILE A 75 26.33 4.05 -18.67
CA ILE A 75 24.98 3.49 -18.88
C ILE A 75 24.83 2.12 -18.20
N PRO A 76 25.64 1.09 -18.54
CA PRO A 76 25.55 -0.20 -17.88
C PRO A 76 26.01 -0.14 -16.41
N LEU A 77 26.93 0.77 -16.06
CA LEU A 77 27.32 0.97 -14.66
C LEU A 77 26.19 1.57 -13.82
N ALA A 78 25.42 2.53 -14.35
CA ALA A 78 24.25 3.08 -13.69
C ALA A 78 23.14 2.04 -13.53
N LEU A 79 22.94 1.17 -14.53
CA LEU A 79 22.02 0.03 -14.44
C LEU A 79 22.45 -0.94 -13.33
N GLY A 80 23.73 -1.33 -13.31
CA GLY A 80 24.28 -2.20 -12.27
C GLY A 80 24.17 -1.58 -10.88
N TRP A 81 24.44 -0.27 -10.75
CA TRP A 81 24.27 0.49 -9.52
C TRP A 81 22.81 0.56 -9.07
N MET A 82 21.85 0.74 -9.98
CA MET A 82 20.43 0.74 -9.65
C MET A 82 19.98 -0.62 -9.13
N VAL A 83 20.38 -1.72 -9.77
CA VAL A 83 20.08 -3.09 -9.28
C VAL A 83 20.71 -3.29 -7.91
N LEU A 84 21.99 -2.91 -7.73
CA LEU A 84 22.67 -3.02 -6.44
C LEU A 84 21.98 -2.19 -5.35
N ARG A 85 21.53 -0.98 -5.67
CA ARG A 85 20.81 -0.09 -4.75
C ARG A 85 19.42 -0.64 -4.40
N ALA A 86 18.71 -1.25 -5.35
CA ALA A 86 17.42 -1.89 -5.11
C ALA A 86 17.55 -3.09 -4.15
N LEU A 87 18.67 -3.83 -4.24
CA LEU A 87 19.02 -4.91 -3.32
C LEU A 87 19.52 -4.40 -1.95
N TRP A 88 19.93 -3.14 -1.85
CA TRP A 88 20.45 -2.55 -0.62
C TRP A 88 19.34 -2.04 0.29
N ILE A 89 18.77 -2.94 1.08
CA ILE A 89 17.78 -2.59 2.10
C ILE A 89 18.50 -2.16 3.38
N ARG A 90 18.35 -0.88 3.78
CA ARG A 90 18.63 -0.47 5.16
C ARG A 90 17.45 -0.91 6.02
N PHE A 91 17.69 -1.83 6.92
CA PHE A 91 16.71 -2.21 7.93
C PHE A 91 16.83 -1.21 9.08
N THR A 92 15.77 -0.44 9.31
CA THR A 92 15.60 0.31 10.56
C THR A 92 15.14 -0.68 11.64
N PRO A 93 15.50 -0.44 12.91
CA PRO A 93 14.87 -1.15 14.03
C PRO A 93 13.35 -1.03 13.94
N PRO A 94 12.61 -2.00 14.51
CA PRO A 94 11.16 -1.87 14.66
C PRO A 94 10.80 -0.56 15.36
N ASP A 95 9.69 0.03 14.97
CA ASP A 95 9.13 1.20 15.64
C ASP A 95 8.53 0.79 16.99
N GLY A 96 8.27 1.77 17.86
CA GLY A 96 7.76 1.55 19.21
C GLY A 96 8.79 1.71 20.33
N HIS A 97 8.33 1.57 21.56
CA HIS A 97 9.12 1.73 22.77
C HIS A 97 10.06 0.52 22.96
N ARG A 98 11.37 0.75 22.96
CA ARG A 98 12.36 -0.31 23.19
C ARG A 98 12.54 -0.54 24.69
N LEU A 99 12.15 -1.71 25.15
CA LEU A 99 12.23 -2.07 26.56
C LEU A 99 13.69 -2.11 27.06
N ALA A 100 14.01 -1.24 28.01
CA ALA A 100 15.28 -1.19 28.71
C ALA A 100 15.35 -2.24 29.84
N PRO A 101 16.57 -2.59 30.31
CA PRO A 101 16.71 -3.44 31.48
C PRO A 101 16.02 -2.81 32.69
N GLY A 102 15.11 -3.54 33.34
CA GLY A 102 14.45 -3.11 34.57
C GLY A 102 13.08 -2.43 34.41
N GLU A 103 12.66 -2.04 33.21
CA GLU A 103 11.35 -1.39 32.99
C GLU A 103 10.17 -2.35 33.17
N ALA A 104 10.26 -3.55 32.61
CA ALA A 104 9.23 -4.59 32.78
C ALA A 104 9.90 -5.96 33.04
N PRO A 105 10.41 -6.21 34.26
CA PRO A 105 11.18 -7.42 34.57
C PRO A 105 10.35 -8.70 34.45
N LEU A 106 9.06 -8.64 34.80
CA LEU A 106 8.14 -9.79 34.68
C LEU A 106 7.90 -10.16 33.21
N LEU A 107 7.67 -9.16 32.35
CA LEU A 107 7.57 -9.39 30.90
C LEU A 107 8.86 -10.00 30.34
N GLN A 108 10.03 -9.43 30.70
CA GLN A 108 11.32 -9.93 30.22
C GLN A 108 11.57 -11.38 30.65
N ALA A 109 11.24 -11.73 31.90
CA ALA A 109 11.36 -13.09 32.41
C ALA A 109 10.40 -14.06 31.70
N GLU A 110 9.16 -13.65 31.47
CA GLU A 110 8.16 -14.48 30.80
C GLU A 110 8.54 -14.75 29.33
N VAL A 111 8.96 -13.71 28.60
CA VAL A 111 9.44 -13.85 27.23
C VAL A 111 10.67 -14.75 27.17
N GLU A 112 11.62 -14.61 28.10
CA GLU A 112 12.81 -15.46 28.15
C GLU A 112 12.47 -16.92 28.45
N ARG A 113 11.53 -17.17 29.38
CA ARG A 113 11.01 -18.51 29.68
C ARG A 113 10.44 -19.18 28.43
N ILE A 114 9.58 -18.45 27.70
CA ILE A 114 8.94 -18.96 26.47
C ILE A 114 9.98 -19.16 25.37
N ARG A 115 10.95 -18.26 25.23
CA ARG A 115 12.06 -18.36 24.27
C ARG A 115 12.85 -19.64 24.46
N VAL A 116 13.21 -19.96 25.70
CA VAL A 116 13.93 -21.20 26.05
C VAL A 116 13.08 -22.43 25.72
N ALA A 117 11.80 -22.43 26.09
CA ALA A 117 10.89 -23.55 25.82
C ALA A 117 10.63 -23.78 24.31
N ALA A 118 10.64 -22.70 23.52
CA ALA A 118 10.51 -22.73 22.06
C ALA A 118 11.81 -23.09 21.33
N GLY A 119 12.97 -23.05 22.01
CA GLY A 119 14.26 -23.19 21.35
C GLY A 119 14.60 -22.00 20.43
N ALA A 120 14.03 -20.83 20.69
CA ALA A 120 14.22 -19.64 19.87
C ALA A 120 15.58 -18.96 20.13
N PRO A 121 16.17 -18.29 19.12
CA PRO A 121 17.46 -17.62 19.24
C PRO A 121 17.36 -16.44 20.22
N ARG A 122 18.51 -16.03 20.78
CA ARG A 122 18.58 -14.90 21.72
C ARG A 122 18.10 -13.61 21.06
N LEU A 123 17.23 -12.89 21.76
CA LEU A 123 16.71 -11.59 21.33
C LEU A 123 17.75 -10.49 21.57
N HIS A 124 17.78 -9.52 20.65
CA HIS A 124 18.56 -8.29 20.75
C HIS A 124 17.76 -7.16 21.41
N GLY A 125 16.43 -7.22 21.37
CA GLY A 125 15.53 -6.28 22.02
C GLY A 125 14.06 -6.71 21.92
N ILE A 126 13.26 -6.19 22.86
CA ILE A 126 11.80 -6.29 22.86
C ILE A 126 11.28 -4.87 22.64
N TYR A 127 10.32 -4.71 21.74
CA TYR A 127 9.68 -3.45 21.39
C TYR A 127 8.20 -3.54 21.71
N ILE A 128 7.62 -2.44 22.19
CA ILE A 128 6.19 -2.33 22.43
C ILE A 128 5.61 -1.19 21.59
N ASP A 129 4.64 -1.50 20.74
CA ASP A 129 3.98 -0.53 19.85
C ASP A 129 2.48 -0.41 20.13
N GLY A 130 1.80 0.45 19.36
CA GLY A 130 0.37 0.74 19.51
C GLY A 130 -0.55 -0.17 18.69
N ASP A 131 -0.01 -1.21 18.04
CA ASP A 131 -0.80 -2.04 17.13
C ASP A 131 -1.41 -3.24 17.85
N LEU A 132 -2.55 -3.77 17.37
CA LEU A 132 -3.11 -5.03 17.86
C LEU A 132 -2.39 -6.21 17.18
N ASN A 133 -1.10 -6.39 17.46
CA ASN A 133 -0.30 -7.44 16.82
C ASN A 133 0.88 -7.91 17.68
N ALA A 134 1.48 -9.04 17.33
CA ALA A 134 2.82 -9.45 17.78
C ALA A 134 3.64 -9.87 16.57
N ALA A 135 4.95 -9.64 16.62
CA ALA A 135 5.83 -10.05 15.54
C ALA A 135 7.22 -10.43 16.03
N ALA A 136 7.68 -11.60 15.61
CA ALA A 136 9.07 -12.02 15.70
C ALA A 136 9.84 -11.67 14.41
N CYS A 137 10.75 -10.69 14.47
CA CYS A 137 11.50 -10.25 13.30
C CYS A 137 13.00 -10.58 13.35
N MET A 138 13.57 -10.84 12.16
CA MET A 138 14.98 -11.17 11.97
C MET A 138 15.64 -10.16 11.04
N MET A 139 16.59 -9.39 11.57
CA MET A 139 17.36 -8.40 10.81
C MET A 139 18.75 -8.92 10.43
N PRO A 140 19.08 -9.03 9.13
CA PRO A 140 20.40 -9.46 8.68
C PRO A 140 21.47 -8.40 8.96
N ARG A 141 22.68 -8.82 9.33
CA ARG A 141 23.86 -7.93 9.43
C ARG A 141 24.71 -8.02 8.17
N ALA A 142 25.01 -6.88 7.55
CA ALA A 142 25.76 -6.75 6.30
C ALA A 142 25.33 -7.79 5.24
N LEU A 143 24.06 -7.70 4.79
CA LEU A 143 23.42 -8.64 3.86
C LEU A 143 23.29 -10.09 4.35
N GLY A 144 23.71 -10.41 5.58
CA GLY A 144 23.65 -11.74 6.19
C GLY A 144 25.02 -12.34 6.52
N LEU A 145 26.12 -11.66 6.14
CA LEU A 145 27.50 -12.14 6.34
C LEU A 145 27.92 -12.18 7.82
N PHE A 146 27.33 -11.35 8.68
CA PHE A 146 27.61 -11.31 10.12
C PHE A 146 26.44 -11.83 10.97
N GLY A 147 25.65 -12.76 10.42
CA GLY A 147 24.49 -13.33 11.09
C GLY A 147 23.30 -12.38 11.18
N HIS A 148 22.43 -12.62 12.16
CA HIS A 148 21.14 -11.94 12.29
C HIS A 148 20.92 -11.42 13.72
N ARG A 149 20.20 -10.31 13.84
CA ARG A 149 19.64 -9.81 15.10
C ARG A 149 18.16 -10.18 15.14
N HIS A 150 17.69 -10.70 16.27
CA HIS A 150 16.30 -11.09 16.47
C HIS A 150 15.63 -10.09 17.39
N TYR A 151 14.41 -9.69 17.06
CA TYR A 151 13.62 -8.78 17.88
C TYR A 151 12.21 -9.34 18.02
N LEU A 152 11.59 -9.02 19.15
CA LEU A 152 10.18 -9.29 19.40
C LEU A 152 9.47 -7.95 19.50
N VAL A 153 8.40 -7.77 18.73
CA VAL A 153 7.51 -6.61 18.78
C VAL A 153 6.20 -7.08 19.38
N LEU A 154 5.71 -6.37 20.39
CA LEU A 154 4.50 -6.70 21.12
C LEU A 154 3.58 -5.48 21.09
N GLY A 155 2.37 -5.65 20.60
CA GLY A 155 1.35 -4.63 20.65
C GLY A 155 0.82 -4.41 22.06
N LEU A 156 0.78 -3.16 22.53
CA LEU A 156 0.14 -2.86 23.81
C LEU A 156 -1.35 -3.25 23.81
N PRO A 157 -2.16 -2.96 22.76
CA PRO A 157 -3.53 -3.46 22.66
C PRO A 157 -3.62 -4.99 22.71
N LEU A 158 -2.65 -5.73 22.16
CA LEU A 158 -2.62 -7.19 22.24
C LEU A 158 -2.41 -7.66 23.68
N MET A 159 -1.45 -7.06 24.38
CA MET A 159 -1.21 -7.38 25.79
C MET A 159 -2.41 -7.01 26.68
N GLN A 160 -3.15 -5.96 26.32
CA GLN A 160 -4.38 -5.55 27.02
C GLN A 160 -5.57 -6.47 26.69
N ALA A 161 -5.62 -7.00 25.47
CA ALA A 161 -6.66 -7.94 25.06
C ALA A 161 -6.51 -9.28 25.79
N LEU A 162 -5.31 -9.85 25.80
CA LEU A 162 -5.06 -11.24 26.22
C LEU A 162 -4.79 -11.37 27.73
N ASP A 163 -5.18 -12.51 28.32
CA ASP A 163 -4.65 -12.90 29.62
C ASP A 163 -3.20 -13.43 29.51
N ARG A 164 -2.59 -13.80 30.65
CA ARG A 164 -1.18 -14.23 30.68
C ARG A 164 -0.93 -15.52 29.88
N ASP A 165 -1.84 -16.49 29.91
CA ASP A 165 -1.65 -17.79 29.26
C ASP A 165 -1.87 -17.66 27.74
N GLN A 166 -2.88 -16.89 27.35
CA GLN A 166 -3.14 -16.52 25.95
C GLN A 166 -1.98 -15.70 25.37
N PHE A 167 -1.46 -14.72 26.12
CA PHE A 167 -0.28 -13.96 25.73
C PHE A 167 0.94 -14.87 25.57
N ALA A 168 1.17 -15.78 26.51
CA ALA A 168 2.26 -16.74 26.43
C ALA A 168 2.14 -17.65 25.19
N ALA A 169 0.91 -18.03 24.83
CA ALA A 169 0.62 -18.80 23.62
C ALA A 169 0.96 -18.02 22.34
N VAL A 170 0.60 -16.73 22.27
CA VAL A 170 0.97 -15.87 21.13
C VAL A 170 2.47 -15.69 21.02
N VAL A 171 3.18 -15.40 22.11
CA VAL A 171 4.65 -15.28 22.09
C VAL A 171 5.31 -16.62 21.69
N ALA A 172 4.76 -17.74 22.14
CA ALA A 172 5.22 -19.07 21.73
C ALA A 172 4.99 -19.35 20.23
N HIS A 173 3.86 -18.88 19.68
CA HIS A 173 3.58 -18.91 18.25
C HIS A 173 4.63 -18.12 17.46
N GLU A 174 4.88 -16.86 17.86
CA GLU A 174 5.89 -15.99 17.24
C GLU A 174 7.29 -16.63 17.24
N PHE A 175 7.66 -17.29 18.35
CA PHE A 175 8.91 -18.03 18.42
C PHE A 175 8.92 -19.34 17.63
N GLY A 176 7.76 -19.94 17.38
CA GLY A 176 7.59 -21.05 16.45
C GLY A 176 8.11 -20.72 15.05
N HIS A 177 7.95 -19.46 14.61
CA HIS A 177 8.54 -19.00 13.35
C HIS A 177 10.08 -19.02 13.36
N PHE A 178 10.75 -18.92 14.51
CA PHE A 178 12.21 -19.05 14.61
C PHE A 178 12.69 -20.51 14.70
N GLY A 179 11.96 -21.38 15.40
CA GLY A 179 12.45 -22.68 15.91
C GLY A 179 12.70 -23.79 14.87
N GLY A 180 12.20 -23.68 13.64
CA GLY A 180 12.30 -24.76 12.64
C GLY A 180 13.42 -24.63 11.59
N GLY A 181 14.35 -23.67 11.73
CA GLY A 181 15.19 -23.24 10.61
C GLY A 181 14.41 -22.47 9.52
N HIS A 182 13.11 -22.27 9.73
CA HIS A 182 12.14 -21.68 8.81
C HIS A 182 12.12 -20.16 8.83
N GLY A 183 12.39 -19.48 9.96
CA GLY A 183 12.42 -18.02 10.02
C GLY A 183 13.47 -17.38 9.08
N ARG A 184 14.59 -18.06 8.85
CA ARG A 184 15.59 -17.65 7.85
C ARG A 184 15.06 -17.74 6.42
N PHE A 185 14.24 -18.75 6.15
CA PHE A 185 13.65 -19.03 4.83
C PHE A 185 12.46 -18.10 4.53
N SER A 186 11.58 -17.86 5.51
CA SER A 186 10.42 -16.96 5.38
C SER A 186 10.84 -15.50 5.28
N GLY A 187 11.79 -15.06 6.13
CA GLY A 187 12.39 -13.72 6.01
C GLY A 187 13.17 -13.54 4.70
N TRP A 188 13.70 -14.63 4.14
CA TRP A 188 14.33 -14.64 2.81
C TRP A 188 13.30 -14.52 1.68
N ILE A 189 12.19 -15.26 1.71
CA ILE A 189 11.08 -15.11 0.73
C ILE A 189 10.46 -13.72 0.79
N TYR A 190 10.27 -13.15 1.98
CA TYR A 190 9.81 -11.78 2.13
C TYR A 190 10.79 -10.79 1.47
N ARG A 191 12.10 -10.96 1.66
CA ARG A 191 13.13 -10.13 1.02
C ARG A 191 13.12 -10.25 -0.50
N VAL A 192 12.92 -11.46 -1.03
CA VAL A 192 12.74 -11.71 -2.47
C VAL A 192 11.64 -10.79 -2.97
N ARG A 193 10.43 -10.89 -2.39
CA ARG A 193 9.26 -10.06 -2.77
C ARG A 193 9.56 -8.56 -2.69
N LEU A 194 10.11 -8.07 -1.58
CA LEU A 194 10.37 -6.64 -1.39
C LEU A 194 11.44 -6.10 -2.37
N SER A 195 12.49 -6.87 -2.63
CA SER A 195 13.54 -6.51 -3.59
C SER A 195 12.98 -6.41 -5.00
N TRP A 196 12.00 -7.27 -5.32
CA TRP A 196 11.31 -7.23 -6.61
C TRP A 196 10.39 -6.04 -6.77
N TYR A 197 9.56 -5.75 -5.78
CA TYR A 197 8.69 -4.58 -5.83
C TYR A 197 9.49 -3.30 -6.04
N ARG A 198 10.61 -3.13 -5.31
CA ARG A 198 11.51 -1.98 -5.49
C ARG A 198 12.21 -1.97 -6.84
N LEU A 199 12.62 -3.12 -7.35
CA LEU A 199 13.23 -3.18 -8.68
C LEU A 199 12.20 -2.83 -9.76
N LEU A 200 10.98 -3.36 -9.67
CA LEU A 200 9.89 -3.03 -10.55
C LEU A 200 9.60 -1.53 -10.51
N GLU A 201 9.46 -0.96 -9.33
CA GLU A 201 9.25 0.48 -9.13
C GLU A 201 10.41 1.31 -9.75
N ALA A 202 11.66 0.94 -9.48
CA ALA A 202 12.83 1.61 -10.06
C ALA A 202 12.91 1.47 -11.60
N LEU A 203 12.53 0.30 -12.14
CA LEU A 203 12.50 0.03 -13.58
C LEU A 203 11.34 0.75 -14.29
N HIS A 204 10.19 0.87 -13.63
CA HIS A 204 9.05 1.66 -14.10
C HIS A 204 9.44 3.14 -14.25
N VAL A 205 10.25 3.67 -13.34
CA VAL A 205 10.78 5.04 -13.42
C VAL A 205 11.79 5.22 -14.56
N GLN A 206 12.64 4.23 -14.88
CA GLN A 206 13.74 4.39 -15.84
C GLN A 206 13.44 4.05 -17.31
N ARG A 207 12.25 3.50 -17.64
CA ARG A 207 11.71 3.40 -19.02
C ARG A 207 12.63 2.77 -20.07
N SER A 208 13.42 1.78 -19.68
CA SER A 208 14.39 1.09 -20.55
C SER A 208 13.78 -0.13 -21.26
N TRP A 209 14.36 -0.58 -22.38
CA TRP A 209 14.02 -1.88 -22.99
C TRP A 209 14.27 -3.04 -22.02
N PHE A 210 15.22 -2.88 -21.11
CA PHE A 210 15.47 -3.80 -19.99
C PHE A 210 14.27 -3.90 -19.05
N ALA A 211 13.58 -2.79 -18.79
CA ALA A 211 12.37 -2.79 -17.95
C ALA A 211 11.28 -3.67 -18.57
N ARG A 212 11.07 -3.60 -19.89
CA ARG A 212 10.09 -4.45 -20.59
C ARG A 212 10.41 -5.95 -20.47
N LEU A 213 11.68 -6.32 -20.56
CA LEU A 213 12.09 -7.72 -20.42
C LEU A 213 11.82 -8.23 -19.00
N PHE A 214 12.15 -7.41 -17.99
CA PHE A 214 11.87 -7.70 -16.59
C PHE A 214 10.35 -7.77 -16.32
N SER A 215 9.56 -6.78 -16.76
CA SER A 215 8.09 -6.77 -16.58
C SER A 215 7.45 -8.05 -17.13
N ARG A 216 7.83 -8.50 -18.33
CA ARG A 216 7.32 -9.77 -18.90
C ARG A 216 7.64 -10.98 -18.05
N PHE A 217 8.84 -11.03 -17.46
CA PHE A 217 9.19 -12.10 -16.53
C PHE A 217 8.33 -12.02 -15.26
N PHE A 218 8.14 -10.84 -14.69
CA PHE A 218 7.36 -10.66 -13.46
C PHE A 218 5.87 -10.95 -13.61
N GLU A 219 5.26 -10.57 -14.73
CA GLU A 219 3.83 -10.77 -14.98
C GLU A 219 3.39 -12.24 -14.81
N TRP A 220 4.27 -13.20 -15.12
CA TRP A 220 4.01 -14.61 -14.87
C TRP A 220 4.66 -15.10 -13.57
N TYR A 221 5.88 -14.67 -13.26
CA TYR A 221 6.65 -15.17 -12.13
C TYR A 221 6.07 -14.74 -10.78
N ALA A 222 5.69 -13.47 -10.63
CA ALA A 222 5.21 -12.93 -9.36
C ALA A 222 3.92 -13.62 -8.87
N PRO A 223 2.82 -13.74 -9.65
CA PRO A 223 1.62 -14.43 -9.18
C PRO A 223 1.87 -15.92 -8.93
N TYR A 224 2.74 -16.56 -9.72
CA TYR A 224 3.10 -17.96 -9.54
C TYR A 224 3.92 -18.16 -8.25
N PHE A 225 4.96 -17.35 -8.03
CA PHE A 225 5.77 -17.37 -6.82
C PHE A 225 4.94 -17.04 -5.58
N ASN A 226 4.02 -16.06 -5.67
CA ASN A 226 3.12 -15.70 -4.58
C ASN A 226 2.26 -16.90 -4.17
N ALA A 227 1.60 -17.58 -5.11
CA ALA A 227 0.81 -18.76 -4.84
C ALA A 227 1.61 -19.85 -4.09
N TYR A 228 2.83 -20.13 -4.56
CA TYR A 228 3.73 -21.10 -3.91
C TYR A 228 4.15 -20.65 -2.50
N SER A 229 4.49 -19.36 -2.34
CA SER A 229 4.96 -18.79 -1.09
C SER A 229 3.86 -18.67 -0.04
N PHE A 230 2.63 -18.38 -0.44
CA PHE A 230 1.49 -18.25 0.47
C PHE A 230 1.04 -19.61 0.99
N ALA A 231 0.98 -20.63 0.14
CA ALA A 231 0.72 -22.00 0.59
C ALA A 231 1.79 -22.50 1.59
N LEU A 232 3.06 -22.13 1.39
CA LEU A 232 4.09 -22.41 2.40
C LEU A 232 3.89 -21.62 3.69
N ALA A 233 3.56 -20.33 3.61
CA ALA A 233 3.31 -19.49 4.79
C ALA A 233 2.17 -20.07 5.64
N ARG A 234 1.06 -20.48 5.01
CA ARG A 234 -0.06 -21.16 5.68
C ARG A 234 0.35 -22.43 6.40
N GLN A 235 1.25 -23.23 5.82
CA GLN A 235 1.80 -24.40 6.51
C GLN A 235 2.62 -24.01 7.75
N GLN A 236 3.37 -22.92 7.68
CA GLN A 236 4.18 -22.42 8.80
C GLN A 236 3.33 -21.91 9.96
N GLU A 237 2.14 -21.37 9.68
CA GLU A 237 1.17 -21.00 10.72
C GLU A 237 0.74 -22.23 11.54
N PHE A 238 0.44 -23.36 10.89
CA PHE A 238 0.11 -24.61 11.61
C PHE A 238 1.31 -25.14 12.42
N GLU A 239 2.53 -25.03 11.92
CA GLU A 239 3.74 -25.41 12.66
C GLU A 239 3.94 -24.51 13.90
N ALA A 240 3.69 -23.20 13.77
CA ALA A 240 3.77 -22.24 14.86
C ALA A 240 2.66 -22.44 15.91
N ASP A 241 1.43 -22.71 15.47
CA ASP A 241 0.30 -23.07 16.34
C ASP A 241 0.57 -24.33 17.15
N ASN A 242 1.15 -25.35 16.52
CA ASN A 242 1.59 -26.56 17.23
C ASN A 242 2.68 -26.28 18.26
N THR A 243 3.59 -25.35 17.97
CA THR A 243 4.62 -24.92 18.93
C THR A 243 4.00 -24.21 20.12
N ALA A 244 3.06 -23.29 19.88
CA ALA A 244 2.28 -22.63 20.93
C ALA A 244 1.49 -23.63 21.78
N ALA A 245 0.79 -24.57 21.14
CA ALA A 245 0.02 -25.61 21.81
C ALA A 245 0.89 -26.50 22.70
N ARG A 246 2.14 -26.81 22.29
CA ARG A 246 3.10 -27.58 23.09
C ARG A 246 3.58 -26.82 24.33
N ILE A 247 3.71 -25.50 24.25
CA ILE A 247 4.33 -24.67 25.30
C ILE A 247 3.28 -24.11 26.27
N ALA A 248 2.17 -23.60 25.75
CA ALA A 248 1.11 -22.92 26.52
C ALA A 248 -0.19 -23.72 26.60
N GLY A 249 -0.34 -24.79 25.79
CA GLY A 249 -1.54 -25.61 25.74
C GLY A 249 -2.49 -25.24 24.58
N ARG A 250 -3.24 -26.23 24.08
CA ARG A 250 -4.19 -26.07 22.95
C ARG A 250 -5.30 -25.08 23.25
N ALA A 251 -5.85 -25.12 24.46
CA ALA A 251 -6.90 -24.19 24.89
C ALA A 251 -6.40 -22.74 24.90
N ALA A 252 -5.18 -22.49 25.40
CA ALA A 252 -4.61 -21.15 25.47
C ALA A 252 -4.41 -20.52 24.08
N ILE A 253 -3.81 -21.26 23.13
CA ILE A 253 -3.65 -20.75 21.75
C ILE A 253 -5.00 -20.60 21.04
N GLY A 254 -5.91 -21.56 21.19
CA GLY A 254 -7.24 -21.47 20.59
C GLY A 254 -8.01 -20.24 21.07
N GLN A 255 -8.06 -20.02 22.38
CA GLN A 255 -8.69 -18.83 22.95
C GLN A 255 -7.97 -17.54 22.58
N ALA A 256 -6.63 -17.54 22.51
CA ALA A 256 -5.88 -16.37 22.07
C ALA A 256 -6.24 -15.96 20.64
N LEU A 257 -6.35 -16.92 19.71
CA LEU A 257 -6.72 -16.65 18.31
C LEU A 257 -8.15 -16.09 18.20
N VAL A 258 -9.10 -16.69 18.93
CA VAL A 258 -10.49 -16.22 19.00
C VAL A 258 -10.54 -14.80 19.56
N ARG A 259 -9.81 -14.55 20.65
CA ARG A 259 -9.81 -13.26 21.34
C ARG A 259 -9.15 -12.16 20.52
N MET A 260 -8.06 -12.46 19.82
CA MET A 260 -7.43 -11.54 18.86
C MET A 260 -8.38 -11.19 17.72
N SER A 261 -9.10 -12.17 17.18
CA SER A 261 -10.08 -11.95 16.10
C SER A 261 -11.25 -11.09 16.57
N ALA A 262 -11.77 -11.36 17.77
CA ALA A 262 -12.83 -10.56 18.40
C ALA A 262 -12.37 -9.13 18.74
N ALA A 263 -11.16 -8.97 19.26
CA ALA A 263 -10.55 -7.68 19.54
C ALA A 263 -10.39 -6.85 18.25
N SER A 264 -9.89 -7.45 17.17
CA SER A 264 -9.74 -6.81 15.86
C SER A 264 -11.09 -6.32 15.33
N HIS A 265 -12.10 -7.19 15.32
CA HIS A 265 -13.46 -6.84 14.93
C HIS A 265 -14.07 -5.73 15.79
N GLY A 266 -13.87 -5.78 17.11
CA GLY A 266 -14.36 -4.76 18.03
C GLY A 266 -13.70 -3.41 17.79
N LEU A 267 -12.37 -3.38 17.62
CA LEU A 267 -11.65 -2.14 17.39
C LEU A 267 -12.03 -1.52 16.06
N GLN A 268 -12.01 -2.29 14.97
CA GLN A 268 -12.34 -1.80 13.62
C GLN A 268 -13.82 -1.47 13.44
N GLY A 269 -14.71 -2.26 14.03
CA GLY A 269 -16.15 -2.12 13.84
C GLY A 269 -16.84 -1.17 14.82
N ARG A 270 -16.25 -0.88 15.99
CA ARG A 270 -16.90 -0.06 17.03
C ARG A 270 -16.01 1.01 17.63
N PHE A 271 -14.79 0.67 18.07
CA PHE A 271 -13.94 1.63 18.77
C PHE A 271 -13.49 2.78 17.85
N TRP A 272 -12.85 2.46 16.71
CA TRP A 272 -12.36 3.46 15.76
C TRP A 272 -13.51 4.27 15.13
N PRO A 273 -14.63 3.64 14.69
CA PRO A 273 -15.82 4.39 14.26
C PRO A 273 -16.39 5.31 15.34
N GLY A 274 -16.39 4.89 16.61
CA GLY A 274 -16.80 5.74 17.73
C GLY A 274 -15.92 6.99 17.88
N LEU A 275 -14.61 6.86 17.67
CA LEU A 275 -13.70 8.01 17.64
C LEU A 275 -13.90 8.90 16.41
N ASP A 276 -14.24 8.32 15.24
CA ASP A 276 -14.61 9.11 14.06
C ASP A 276 -15.85 9.98 14.34
N VAL A 277 -16.88 9.42 14.98
CA VAL A 277 -18.05 10.19 15.42
C VAL A 277 -17.65 11.31 16.39
N ALA A 278 -16.80 11.03 17.36
CA ALA A 278 -16.31 12.03 18.32
C ALA A 278 -15.51 13.15 17.62
N MET A 279 -14.67 12.80 16.64
CA MET A 279 -13.90 13.74 15.83
C MET A 279 -14.82 14.64 15.01
N ARG A 280 -15.81 14.07 14.32
CA ARG A 280 -16.81 14.81 13.53
C ARG A 280 -17.68 15.73 14.41
N ALA A 281 -17.95 15.33 15.65
CA ALA A 281 -18.63 16.17 16.63
C ALA A 281 -17.76 17.33 17.16
N GLY A 282 -16.49 17.42 16.76
CA GLY A 282 -15.57 18.48 17.18
C GLY A 282 -15.09 18.34 18.63
N THR A 283 -15.23 17.15 19.23
CA THR A 283 -14.64 16.87 20.54
C THR A 283 -13.12 16.84 20.45
N ALA A 284 -12.40 17.16 21.52
CA ALA A 284 -10.95 17.02 21.53
C ALA A 284 -10.55 15.53 21.44
N PRO A 285 -9.43 15.19 20.78
CA PRO A 285 -8.93 13.81 20.79
C PRO A 285 -8.68 13.35 22.23
N PRO A 286 -8.88 12.06 22.55
CA PRO A 286 -8.60 11.52 23.88
C PRO A 286 -7.15 11.78 24.31
N ASP A 287 -6.95 11.99 25.61
CA ASP A 287 -5.61 12.21 26.17
C ASP A 287 -4.81 10.91 26.27
N VAL A 288 -5.47 9.79 26.59
CA VAL A 288 -4.83 8.47 26.78
C VAL A 288 -5.60 7.38 26.04
N VAL A 289 -5.62 7.44 24.71
CA VAL A 289 -6.38 6.50 23.85
C VAL A 289 -6.07 5.03 24.13
N HIS A 290 -4.82 4.68 24.49
CA HIS A 290 -4.43 3.29 24.77
C HIS A 290 -5.05 2.76 26.07
N ARG A 291 -5.37 3.63 27.03
CA ARG A 291 -6.14 3.25 28.22
C ARG A 291 -7.61 3.03 27.86
N ASP A 292 -8.14 3.84 26.94
CA ASP A 292 -9.53 3.72 26.47
C ASP A 292 -9.71 2.45 25.61
N ILE A 293 -8.72 2.10 24.78
CA ILE A 293 -8.61 0.80 24.11
C ILE A 293 -8.64 -0.34 25.13
N ALA A 294 -7.82 -0.24 26.19
CA ALA A 294 -7.77 -1.25 27.24
C ALA A 294 -9.15 -1.44 27.92
N ALA A 295 -9.86 -0.34 28.17
CA ALA A 295 -11.18 -0.37 28.78
C ALA A 295 -12.20 -1.03 27.84
N PHE A 296 -12.19 -0.65 26.56
CA PHE A 296 -13.04 -1.23 25.52
C PHE A 296 -12.82 -2.73 25.36
N LEU A 297 -11.56 -3.19 25.31
CA LEU A 297 -11.21 -4.61 25.15
C LEU A 297 -11.59 -5.48 26.37
N ARG A 298 -11.84 -4.86 27.53
CA ARG A 298 -12.32 -5.52 28.74
C ARG A 298 -13.85 -5.58 28.82
N THR A 299 -14.56 -4.76 28.05
CA THR A 299 -16.02 -4.79 28.02
C THR A 299 -16.49 -6.11 27.40
N PRO A 300 -17.44 -6.83 28.04
CA PRO A 300 -18.05 -8.01 27.45
C PRO A 300 -18.66 -7.69 26.09
N VAL A 301 -18.63 -8.67 25.18
CA VAL A 301 -19.27 -8.55 23.87
C VAL A 301 -20.76 -8.87 24.03
N ASP A 302 -21.64 -7.93 23.70
CA ASP A 302 -23.09 -8.07 23.88
C ASP A 302 -23.69 -9.26 23.11
N ASP A 303 -23.19 -9.52 21.89
CA ASP A 303 -23.59 -10.68 21.05
C ASP A 303 -22.37 -11.53 20.68
N ALA A 304 -21.77 -12.14 21.71
CA ALA A 304 -20.58 -12.97 21.58
C ALA A 304 -20.79 -14.17 20.64
N GLU A 305 -21.99 -14.74 20.60
CA GLU A 305 -22.31 -15.91 19.77
C GLU A 305 -22.38 -15.54 18.29
N ALA A 306 -23.10 -14.48 17.92
CA ALA A 306 -23.14 -14.04 16.52
C ALA A 306 -21.77 -13.59 16.03
N LEU A 307 -20.97 -12.92 16.88
CA LEU A 307 -19.61 -12.55 16.53
C LEU A 307 -18.73 -13.79 16.32
N ALA A 308 -18.82 -14.80 17.18
CA ALA A 308 -18.09 -16.06 17.01
C ALA A 308 -18.48 -16.75 15.70
N GLN A 309 -19.77 -16.85 15.38
CA GLN A 309 -20.24 -17.43 14.12
C GLN A 309 -19.73 -16.65 12.90
N ARG A 310 -19.74 -15.32 12.97
CA ARG A 310 -19.21 -14.46 11.90
C ARG A 310 -17.72 -14.71 11.68
N ILE A 311 -16.92 -14.68 12.73
CA ILE A 311 -15.47 -14.93 12.65
C ILE A 311 -15.18 -16.32 12.08
N LEU A 312 -15.95 -17.34 12.46
CA LEU A 312 -15.76 -18.71 11.96
C LEU A 312 -16.22 -18.91 10.51
N SER A 313 -17.12 -18.06 10.02
CA SER A 313 -17.60 -18.09 8.63
C SER A 313 -16.59 -17.50 7.62
N GLU A 314 -15.57 -16.79 8.10
CA GLU A 314 -14.55 -16.19 7.26
C GLU A 314 -13.74 -17.25 6.51
N THR A 315 -13.54 -17.03 5.21
CA THR A 315 -12.81 -17.96 4.34
C THR A 315 -11.44 -17.40 3.99
N THR A 316 -10.49 -18.30 3.72
CA THR A 316 -9.13 -17.90 3.32
C THR A 316 -9.16 -17.43 1.87
N SER A 317 -8.88 -16.15 1.62
CA SER A 317 -8.67 -15.67 0.26
C SER A 317 -7.41 -16.30 -0.33
N PRO A 318 -7.34 -16.56 -1.65
CA PRO A 318 -6.11 -17.04 -2.30
C PRO A 318 -4.88 -16.16 -2.03
N GLU A 319 -5.08 -14.89 -1.71
CA GLU A 319 -4.02 -13.90 -1.45
C GLU A 319 -3.61 -13.80 0.03
N ASP A 320 -4.35 -14.42 0.96
CA ASP A 320 -4.08 -14.32 2.39
C ASP A 320 -2.87 -15.17 2.80
N THR A 321 -1.96 -14.61 3.59
CA THR A 321 -0.80 -15.35 4.12
C THR A 321 -1.16 -16.25 5.29
N HIS A 322 -2.31 -16.04 5.93
CA HIS A 322 -2.79 -16.78 7.08
C HIS A 322 -4.02 -17.62 6.72
N PRO A 323 -4.13 -18.87 7.20
CA PRO A 323 -5.38 -19.62 7.09
C PRO A 323 -6.48 -18.97 7.93
N ALA A 324 -7.73 -19.15 7.48
CA ALA A 324 -8.92 -18.77 8.23
C ALA A 324 -8.91 -19.37 9.64
N LEU A 325 -9.48 -18.64 10.60
CA LEU A 325 -9.47 -19.01 12.01
C LEU A 325 -10.04 -20.41 12.24
N ALA A 326 -11.18 -20.73 11.60
CA ALA A 326 -11.84 -22.02 11.74
C ALA A 326 -10.90 -23.20 11.39
N VAL A 327 -10.09 -23.05 10.35
CA VAL A 327 -9.13 -24.08 9.92
C VAL A 327 -8.00 -24.25 10.94
N ARG A 328 -7.51 -23.14 11.52
CA ARG A 328 -6.48 -23.18 12.56
C ARG A 328 -6.99 -23.85 13.83
N LEU A 329 -8.19 -23.49 14.28
CA LEU A 329 -8.82 -24.08 15.47
C LEU A 329 -9.09 -25.57 15.28
N GLN A 330 -9.57 -25.98 14.10
CA GLN A 330 -9.74 -27.39 13.74
C GLN A 330 -8.40 -28.15 13.79
N SER A 331 -7.32 -27.56 13.27
CA SER A 331 -5.98 -28.18 13.31
C SER A 331 -5.45 -28.37 14.73
N LEU A 332 -5.87 -27.52 15.66
CA LEU A 332 -5.54 -27.58 17.07
C LEU A 332 -6.44 -28.55 17.86
N GLY A 333 -7.54 -29.03 17.26
CA GLY A 333 -8.56 -29.82 17.93
C GLY A 333 -9.36 -29.02 18.96
N VAL A 334 -9.64 -27.75 18.67
CA VAL A 334 -10.48 -26.87 19.49
C VAL A 334 -11.86 -26.78 18.84
N ASP A 335 -12.82 -27.50 19.40
CA ASP A 335 -14.17 -27.63 18.83
C ASP A 335 -15.14 -26.54 19.32
N GLU A 336 -14.91 -26.00 20.53
CA GLU A 336 -15.78 -25.01 21.15
C GLU A 336 -15.18 -23.60 21.08
N VAL A 337 -15.90 -22.67 20.47
CA VAL A 337 -15.46 -21.28 20.27
C VAL A 337 -16.33 -20.36 21.09
N VAL A 338 -15.83 -20.02 22.27
CA VAL A 338 -16.50 -19.10 23.19
C VAL A 338 -15.63 -17.86 23.39
N ILE A 339 -16.22 -16.69 23.14
CA ILE A 339 -15.58 -15.41 23.44
C ILE A 339 -15.82 -15.12 24.93
N HIS A 340 -14.89 -15.55 25.78
CA HIS A 340 -14.95 -15.23 27.21
C HIS A 340 -14.62 -13.75 27.46
N ALA A 341 -15.15 -13.15 28.52
CA ALA A 341 -14.57 -11.90 29.04
C ALA A 341 -13.27 -12.25 29.79
N SER A 342 -12.21 -11.46 29.62
CA SER A 342 -10.98 -11.70 30.39
C SER A 342 -11.11 -11.07 31.77
N ALA A 343 -10.77 -11.85 32.82
CA ALA A 343 -10.73 -11.36 34.20
C ALA A 343 -9.53 -10.43 34.48
N GLY A 344 -8.54 -10.37 33.57
CA GLY A 344 -7.36 -9.51 33.67
C GLY A 344 -6.57 -9.45 32.35
N SER A 345 -5.53 -8.63 32.27
CA SER A 345 -4.70 -8.52 31.05
C SER A 345 -3.24 -8.86 31.30
N ALA A 346 -2.56 -9.39 30.28
CA ALA A 346 -1.13 -9.60 30.29
C ALA A 346 -0.38 -8.28 30.45
N ALA A 347 -0.92 -7.17 29.92
CA ALA A 347 -0.40 -5.83 30.15
C ALA A 347 -0.34 -5.51 31.64
N GLN A 348 -1.45 -5.66 32.38
CA GLN A 348 -1.48 -5.42 33.81
C GLN A 348 -0.57 -6.37 34.59
N ALA A 349 -0.56 -7.66 34.22
CA ALA A 349 0.20 -8.68 34.94
C ALA A 349 1.73 -8.61 34.70
N LEU A 350 2.17 -8.18 33.51
CA LEU A 350 3.58 -8.28 33.09
C LEU A 350 4.29 -6.92 33.01
N LEU A 351 3.56 -5.83 32.75
CA LEU A 351 4.12 -4.47 32.75
C LEU A 351 3.99 -3.80 34.12
N GLY A 352 2.98 -4.16 34.92
CA GLY A 352 2.78 -3.63 36.26
C GLY A 352 2.76 -2.10 36.28
N ASP A 353 3.61 -1.50 37.13
CA ASP A 353 3.70 -0.06 37.33
C ASP A 353 4.19 0.71 36.09
N PHE A 354 4.80 0.02 35.11
CA PHE A 354 5.25 0.65 33.87
C PHE A 354 4.11 0.88 32.86
N LEU A 355 2.98 0.16 33.00
CA LEU A 355 1.86 0.23 32.07
C LEU A 355 1.33 1.67 31.85
N PRO A 356 1.06 2.49 32.89
CA PRO A 356 0.54 3.84 32.67
C PRO A 356 1.51 4.77 31.93
N THR A 357 2.82 4.59 32.14
CA THR A 357 3.85 5.35 31.41
C THR A 357 3.81 5.02 29.92
N LEU A 358 3.72 3.73 29.60
CA LEU A 358 3.67 3.26 28.22
C LEU A 358 2.37 3.65 27.51
N GLU A 359 1.23 3.56 28.20
CA GLU A 359 -0.07 4.06 27.70
C GLU A 359 0.00 5.55 27.36
N ALA A 360 0.62 6.37 28.22
CA ALA A 360 0.77 7.80 27.98
C ALA A 360 1.70 8.10 26.79
N GLU A 361 2.85 7.42 26.71
CA GLU A 361 3.82 7.61 25.63
C GLU A 361 3.21 7.29 24.25
N LEU A 362 2.61 6.10 24.11
CA LEU A 362 2.00 5.68 22.85
C LEU A 362 0.78 6.53 22.49
N SER A 363 0.00 6.97 23.49
CA SER A 363 -1.14 7.87 23.25
C SER A 363 -0.71 9.25 22.78
N ALA A 364 0.40 9.78 23.30
CA ALA A 364 0.97 11.04 22.83
C ALA A 364 1.45 10.94 21.37
N GLN A 365 2.08 9.82 21.00
CA GLN A 365 2.49 9.56 19.61
C GLN A 365 1.29 9.48 18.67
N TRP A 366 0.25 8.73 19.04
CA TRP A 366 -0.99 8.64 18.28
C TRP A 366 -1.65 10.02 18.12
N ARG A 367 -1.74 10.81 19.21
CA ARG A 367 -2.37 12.13 19.17
C ARG A 367 -1.60 13.09 18.26
N ALA A 368 -0.28 13.07 18.29
CA ALA A 368 0.55 13.90 17.40
C ALA A 368 0.31 13.55 15.92
N PHE A 369 0.11 12.26 15.62
CA PHE A 369 -0.24 11.81 14.27
C PHE A 369 -1.67 12.21 13.87
N ALA A 370 -2.63 12.08 14.78
CA ALA A 370 -4.05 12.31 14.50
C ALA A 370 -4.45 13.80 14.50
N ALA A 371 -3.72 14.68 15.20
CA ALA A 371 -4.10 16.07 15.42
C ALA A 371 -4.43 16.86 14.13
N PRO A 372 -3.64 16.80 13.04
CA PRO A 372 -3.95 17.55 11.83
C PRO A 372 -5.29 17.13 11.20
N MET A 373 -5.53 15.81 11.14
CA MET A 373 -6.78 15.26 10.63
C MET A 373 -7.96 15.64 11.54
N TRP A 374 -7.75 15.60 12.86
CA TRP A 374 -8.78 15.93 13.84
C TRP A 374 -9.25 17.38 13.73
N GLU A 375 -8.31 18.31 13.59
CA GLU A 375 -8.61 19.74 13.40
C GLU A 375 -9.32 19.99 12.07
N GLU A 376 -8.85 19.38 10.98
CA GLU A 376 -9.45 19.54 9.65
C GLU A 376 -10.89 19.01 9.61
N VAL A 377 -11.11 17.78 10.09
CA VAL A 377 -12.43 17.15 10.08
C VAL A 377 -13.38 17.90 11.01
N GLY A 378 -12.95 18.23 12.24
CA GLY A 378 -13.79 18.97 13.18
C GLY A 378 -14.22 20.34 12.64
N ALA A 379 -13.31 21.09 12.01
CA ALA A 379 -13.65 22.36 11.37
C ALA A 379 -14.62 22.19 10.19
N ARG A 380 -14.40 21.18 9.34
CA ARG A 380 -15.25 20.87 8.19
C ARG A 380 -16.66 20.47 8.62
N CYS A 381 -16.80 19.59 9.60
CA CYS A 381 -18.09 19.17 10.13
C CYS A 381 -18.86 20.32 10.79
N LYS A 382 -18.15 21.20 11.53
CA LYS A 382 -18.76 22.42 12.10
C LYS A 382 -19.33 23.33 11.02
N ALA A 383 -18.55 23.64 9.98
CA ALA A 383 -19.01 24.45 8.86
C ALA A 383 -20.18 23.77 8.11
N GLY A 384 -20.13 22.45 7.94
CA GLY A 384 -21.21 21.66 7.38
C GLY A 384 -22.50 21.76 8.21
N ALA A 385 -22.40 21.73 9.54
CA ALA A 385 -23.56 21.84 10.43
C ALA A 385 -24.22 23.23 10.35
N GLU A 386 -23.43 24.30 10.28
CA GLU A 386 -23.94 25.66 10.08
C GLU A 386 -24.68 25.77 8.73
N ARG A 387 -24.08 25.23 7.66
CA ARG A 387 -24.68 25.19 6.32
C ARG A 387 -25.94 24.32 6.26
N LEU A 388 -26.00 23.24 7.04
CA LEU A 388 -27.17 22.38 7.11
C LEU A 388 -28.41 23.13 7.59
N VAL A 389 -28.25 23.98 8.62
CA VAL A 389 -29.34 24.80 9.16
C VAL A 389 -29.91 25.73 8.09
N GLU A 390 -29.04 26.37 7.29
CA GLU A 390 -29.47 27.22 6.18
C GLU A 390 -30.25 26.45 5.11
N LEU A 391 -29.79 25.25 4.75
CA LEU A 391 -30.44 24.39 3.78
C LEU A 391 -31.78 23.85 4.32
N GLU A 392 -31.90 23.60 5.62
CA GLU A 392 -33.14 23.16 6.28
C GLU A 392 -34.19 24.26 6.41
N ALA A 393 -33.77 25.53 6.48
CA ALA A 393 -34.69 26.67 6.50
C ALA A 393 -35.32 27.01 5.13
N LYS A 394 -34.79 26.47 4.02
CA LYS A 394 -35.31 26.73 2.67
C LYS A 394 -36.57 25.92 2.40
N ALA A 395 -37.60 26.59 1.86
CA ALA A 395 -38.85 25.96 1.45
C ALA A 395 -38.67 24.98 0.28
N GLU A 396 -37.81 25.34 -0.68
CA GLU A 396 -37.40 24.48 -1.79
C GLU A 396 -35.88 24.57 -1.97
N ARG A 397 -35.25 23.44 -2.29
CA ARG A 397 -33.82 23.36 -2.62
C ARG A 397 -33.67 23.15 -4.13
N THR A 398 -32.66 23.77 -4.71
CA THR A 398 -32.25 23.49 -6.08
C THR A 398 -31.65 22.08 -6.19
N ALA A 399 -31.52 21.58 -7.42
CA ALA A 399 -30.87 20.32 -7.73
C ALA A 399 -29.47 20.20 -7.08
N ASP A 400 -28.63 21.23 -7.21
CA ASP A 400 -27.28 21.26 -6.63
C ASP A 400 -27.30 21.34 -5.10
N GLU A 401 -28.27 22.06 -4.52
CA GLU A 401 -28.45 22.13 -3.06
C GLU A 401 -28.94 20.82 -2.46
N HIS A 402 -29.68 20.00 -3.21
CA HIS A 402 -30.01 18.64 -2.77
C HIS A 402 -28.77 17.75 -2.70
N VAL A 403 -27.84 17.88 -3.65
CA VAL A 403 -26.54 17.17 -3.62
C VAL A 403 -25.68 17.68 -2.46
N GLU A 404 -25.60 19.01 -2.26
CA GLU A 404 -24.89 19.63 -1.14
C GLU A 404 -25.46 19.15 0.20
N TYR A 405 -26.80 19.16 0.36
CA TYR A 405 -27.51 18.67 1.52
C TYR A 405 -27.16 17.20 1.80
N ALA A 406 -27.26 16.33 0.79
CA ALA A 406 -26.96 14.91 0.95
C ALA A 406 -25.51 14.66 1.38
N ARG A 407 -24.54 15.42 0.84
CA ARG A 407 -23.13 15.35 1.26
C ARG A 407 -22.94 15.72 2.73
N ILE A 408 -23.62 16.78 3.20
CA ILE A 408 -23.55 17.20 4.60
C ILE A 408 -24.21 16.18 5.52
N ILE A 409 -25.33 15.58 5.10
CA ILE A 409 -26.01 14.51 5.83
C ILE A 409 -25.13 13.25 5.94
N ASP A 410 -24.47 12.83 4.86
CA ASP A 410 -23.51 11.72 4.84
C ASP A 410 -22.37 11.92 5.85
N GLU A 411 -21.97 13.18 6.04
CA GLU A 411 -20.91 13.50 6.98
C GLU A 411 -21.39 13.59 8.44
N LEU A 412 -22.59 14.11 8.69
CA LEU A 412 -23.05 14.49 10.04
C LEU A 412 -24.11 13.58 10.67
N ARG A 413 -24.82 12.79 9.87
CA ARG A 413 -25.96 11.99 10.32
C ARG A 413 -25.77 10.51 10.02
N THR A 414 -26.83 9.73 10.22
CA THR A 414 -26.79 8.29 10.04
C THR A 414 -26.68 7.92 8.55
N PRO A 415 -26.11 6.75 8.22
CA PRO A 415 -26.10 6.26 6.84
C PRO A 415 -27.52 6.12 6.24
N GLU A 416 -28.54 5.81 7.05
CA GLU A 416 -29.95 5.78 6.64
C GLU A 416 -30.44 7.15 6.17
N ASP A 417 -30.14 8.20 6.94
CA ASP A 417 -30.46 9.59 6.57
C ASP A 417 -29.72 9.97 5.28
N ALA A 418 -28.46 9.55 5.14
CA ALA A 418 -27.65 9.81 3.96
C ALA A 418 -28.23 9.13 2.71
N ILE A 419 -28.63 7.86 2.79
CA ILE A 419 -29.29 7.14 1.69
C ILE A 419 -30.58 7.85 1.30
N ALA A 420 -31.40 8.25 2.27
CA ALA A 420 -32.64 8.98 1.99
C ALA A 420 -32.37 10.32 1.28
N ALA A 421 -31.39 11.09 1.76
CA ALA A 421 -31.01 12.36 1.16
C ALA A 421 -30.43 12.19 -0.26
N PHE A 422 -29.55 11.20 -0.47
CA PHE A 422 -28.97 10.94 -1.79
C PHE A 422 -29.99 10.40 -2.80
N ARG A 423 -31.01 9.64 -2.38
CA ARG A 423 -32.12 9.26 -3.28
C ARG A 423 -32.86 10.48 -3.82
N ILE A 424 -33.11 11.48 -2.96
CA ILE A 424 -33.72 12.75 -3.38
C ILE A 424 -32.76 13.52 -4.30
N ALA A 425 -31.47 13.59 -3.96
CA ALA A 425 -30.47 14.27 -4.77
C ALA A 425 -30.33 13.66 -6.17
N VAL A 426 -30.28 12.34 -6.29
CA VAL A 426 -30.21 11.63 -7.58
C VAL A 426 -31.51 11.81 -8.38
N ALA A 427 -32.67 11.85 -7.72
CA ALA A 427 -33.93 12.12 -8.41
C ALA A 427 -34.01 13.57 -8.93
N ALA A 428 -33.49 14.53 -8.17
CA ALA A 428 -33.44 15.95 -8.55
C ALA A 428 -32.38 16.24 -9.62
N ASN A 429 -31.24 15.53 -9.58
CA ASN A 429 -30.17 15.63 -10.57
C ASN A 429 -29.60 14.25 -10.93
N PRO A 430 -30.21 13.53 -11.88
CA PRO A 430 -29.70 12.22 -12.29
C PRO A 430 -28.31 12.28 -12.94
N GLY A 431 -27.88 13.46 -13.41
CA GLY A 431 -26.60 13.68 -14.06
C GLY A 431 -25.43 13.96 -13.11
N ASP A 432 -25.68 14.06 -11.79
CA ASP A 432 -24.62 14.28 -10.81
C ASP A 432 -23.87 12.97 -10.51
N ALA A 433 -22.65 12.84 -11.04
CA ALA A 433 -21.85 11.62 -10.92
C ALA A 433 -21.49 11.30 -9.45
N TYR A 434 -21.31 12.33 -8.61
CA TYR A 434 -20.96 12.16 -7.20
C TYR A 434 -22.13 11.57 -6.40
N ALA A 435 -23.34 12.11 -6.57
CA ALA A 435 -24.54 11.63 -5.89
C ALA A 435 -24.86 10.18 -6.30
N GLN A 436 -24.71 9.86 -7.59
CA GLN A 436 -24.82 8.49 -8.11
C GLN A 436 -23.79 7.57 -7.44
N ALA A 437 -22.51 7.98 -7.40
CA ALA A 437 -21.45 7.19 -6.81
C ALA A 437 -21.68 6.95 -5.31
N ARG A 438 -21.96 8.00 -4.52
CA ARG A 438 -22.15 7.89 -3.07
C ARG A 438 -23.37 7.05 -2.70
N LEU A 439 -24.50 7.23 -3.39
CA LEU A 439 -25.67 6.38 -3.18
C LEU A 439 -25.35 4.91 -3.47
N GLY A 440 -24.65 4.65 -4.59
CA GLY A 440 -24.22 3.30 -4.95
C GLY A 440 -23.33 2.66 -3.87
N VAL A 441 -22.35 3.39 -3.35
CA VAL A 441 -21.47 2.91 -2.27
C VAL A 441 -22.26 2.59 -1.00
N LEU A 442 -23.11 3.51 -0.52
CA LEU A 442 -23.87 3.33 0.71
C LEU A 442 -24.84 2.12 0.64
N LEU A 443 -25.37 1.83 -0.54
CA LEU A 443 -26.20 0.65 -0.78
C LEU A 443 -25.37 -0.64 -0.78
N LEU A 444 -24.23 -0.67 -1.50
CA LEU A 444 -23.35 -1.84 -1.52
C LEU A 444 -22.74 -2.16 -0.14
N GLU A 445 -22.48 -1.15 0.69
CA GLU A 445 -22.02 -1.34 2.08
C GLU A 445 -23.06 -2.05 2.96
N ARG A 446 -24.36 -1.96 2.60
CA ARG A 446 -25.47 -2.70 3.22
C ARG A 446 -25.81 -4.00 2.49
N ASP A 447 -24.91 -4.43 1.61
CA ASP A 447 -25.06 -5.57 0.72
C ASP A 447 -26.30 -5.50 -0.21
N ASP A 448 -26.85 -4.30 -0.45
CA ASP A 448 -27.94 -4.06 -1.41
C ASP A 448 -27.39 -3.97 -2.83
N ALA A 449 -27.69 -5.01 -3.64
CA ALA A 449 -27.24 -5.12 -5.03
C ALA A 449 -27.70 -3.96 -5.93
N ALA A 450 -28.74 -3.20 -5.55
CA ALA A 450 -29.18 -2.02 -6.30
C ALA A 450 -28.06 -0.97 -6.43
N GLY A 451 -27.12 -0.93 -5.49
CA GLY A 451 -25.98 0.00 -5.49
C GLY A 451 -25.12 -0.09 -6.76
N GLU A 452 -25.02 -1.28 -7.37
CA GLU A 452 -24.21 -1.48 -8.57
C GLU A 452 -24.69 -0.63 -9.76
N ALA A 453 -26.01 -0.50 -9.93
CA ALA A 453 -26.58 0.29 -11.02
C ALA A 453 -26.19 1.77 -10.92
N PHE A 454 -26.23 2.33 -9.71
CA PHE A 454 -25.81 3.71 -9.43
C PHE A 454 -24.30 3.90 -9.67
N LEU A 455 -23.47 2.94 -9.25
CA LEU A 455 -22.03 3.00 -9.52
C LEU A 455 -21.71 2.93 -11.02
N ARG A 456 -22.42 2.08 -11.78
CA ARG A 456 -22.26 1.99 -13.24
C ARG A 456 -22.68 3.29 -13.92
N GLU A 457 -23.74 3.94 -13.45
CA GLU A 457 -24.17 5.24 -13.98
C GLU A 457 -23.16 6.33 -13.65
N ALA A 458 -22.62 6.37 -12.42
CA ALA A 458 -21.52 7.28 -12.06
C ALA A 458 -20.30 7.09 -12.97
N MET A 459 -19.90 5.85 -13.24
CA MET A 459 -18.82 5.52 -14.18
C MET A 459 -19.13 5.83 -15.66
N ARG A 460 -20.41 6.01 -16.01
CA ARG A 460 -20.86 6.45 -17.33
C ARG A 460 -20.79 7.97 -17.44
N LEU A 461 -21.25 8.68 -16.41
CA LEU A 461 -21.23 10.14 -16.31
C LEU A 461 -19.79 10.68 -16.20
N GLU A 462 -18.97 10.04 -15.38
CA GLU A 462 -17.57 10.40 -15.16
C GLU A 462 -16.66 9.16 -15.35
N PRO A 463 -16.19 8.89 -16.58
CA PRO A 463 -15.34 7.75 -16.89
C PRO A 463 -14.08 7.62 -16.03
N GLU A 464 -13.53 8.73 -15.53
CA GLU A 464 -12.33 8.74 -14.67
C GLU A 464 -12.58 8.09 -13.30
N SER A 465 -13.82 8.13 -12.81
CA SER A 465 -14.21 7.55 -11.52
C SER A 465 -14.07 6.02 -11.48
N ARG A 466 -13.99 5.35 -12.64
CA ARG A 466 -13.81 3.89 -12.75
C ARG A 466 -12.64 3.36 -11.94
N ASN A 467 -11.55 4.13 -11.83
CA ASN A 467 -10.37 3.77 -11.05
C ASN A 467 -10.67 3.59 -9.56
N VAL A 468 -11.67 4.33 -9.06
CA VAL A 468 -12.08 4.31 -7.65
C VAL A 468 -13.26 3.37 -7.45
N LEU A 469 -14.22 3.33 -8.40
CA LEU A 469 -15.47 2.62 -8.22
C LEU A 469 -15.42 1.12 -8.57
N LEU A 470 -14.64 0.71 -9.59
CA LEU A 470 -14.52 -0.71 -9.94
C LEU A 470 -13.94 -1.58 -8.82
N PRO A 471 -12.91 -1.14 -8.05
CA PRO A 471 -12.45 -1.88 -6.88
C PRO A 471 -13.52 -2.10 -5.82
N LEU A 472 -14.45 -1.15 -5.63
CA LEU A 472 -15.55 -1.28 -4.67
C LEU A 472 -16.55 -2.35 -5.13
N VAL A 473 -16.83 -2.43 -6.44
CA VAL A 473 -17.67 -3.49 -7.02
C VAL A 473 -17.00 -4.87 -6.86
N ASP A 474 -15.71 -5.01 -7.14
CA ASP A 474 -14.99 -6.27 -6.91
C ASP A 474 -14.98 -6.68 -5.44
N ALA A 475 -14.79 -5.72 -4.53
CA ALA A 475 -14.84 -5.97 -3.08
C ALA A 475 -16.25 -6.43 -2.63
N TYR A 476 -17.31 -5.82 -3.17
CA TYR A 476 -18.68 -6.25 -2.93
C TYR A 476 -18.93 -7.68 -3.44
N TYR A 477 -18.52 -8.00 -4.66
CA TYR A 477 -18.63 -9.35 -5.21
C TYR A 477 -17.82 -10.39 -4.43
N ALA A 478 -16.65 -10.00 -3.93
CA ALA A 478 -15.84 -10.86 -3.06
C ALA A 478 -16.56 -11.19 -1.76
N ARG A 479 -17.15 -10.18 -1.12
CA ARG A 479 -17.83 -10.31 0.16
C ARG A 479 -19.14 -11.09 0.06
N THR A 480 -19.91 -10.88 -1.02
CA THR A 480 -21.21 -11.54 -1.24
C THR A 480 -21.11 -12.91 -1.91
N GLY A 481 -19.90 -13.32 -2.33
CA GLY A 481 -19.70 -14.59 -3.03
C GLY A 481 -20.34 -14.61 -4.42
N ALA A 482 -20.34 -13.48 -5.12
CA ALA A 482 -20.90 -13.38 -6.47
C ALA A 482 -20.18 -14.32 -7.45
N ASP A 483 -20.87 -14.66 -8.54
CA ASP A 483 -20.40 -15.62 -9.54
C ASP A 483 -19.01 -15.26 -10.11
N ASP A 484 -18.17 -16.28 -10.33
CA ASP A 484 -16.80 -16.10 -10.82
C ASP A 484 -16.77 -15.36 -12.19
N ALA A 485 -17.84 -15.42 -13.01
CA ALA A 485 -17.92 -14.68 -14.28
C ALA A 485 -18.06 -13.17 -14.07
N LEU A 486 -18.86 -12.74 -13.08
CA LEU A 486 -19.00 -11.31 -12.73
C LEU A 486 -17.67 -10.75 -12.23
N ARG A 487 -16.97 -11.53 -11.40
CA ARG A 487 -15.65 -11.16 -10.90
C ARG A 487 -14.61 -11.09 -12.01
N GLU A 488 -14.66 -12.02 -12.98
CA GLU A 488 -13.74 -11.99 -14.12
C GLU A 488 -13.99 -10.80 -15.04
N ASP A 489 -15.26 -10.38 -15.25
CA ASP A 489 -15.58 -9.17 -16.01
C ASP A 489 -14.98 -7.92 -15.36
N VAL A 490 -15.20 -7.72 -14.06
CA VAL A 490 -14.62 -6.57 -13.32
C VAL A 490 -13.10 -6.63 -13.35
N ALA A 491 -12.51 -7.81 -13.16
CA ALA A 491 -11.06 -7.99 -13.25
C ALA A 491 -10.52 -7.65 -14.65
N GLU A 492 -11.24 -8.00 -15.72
CA GLU A 492 -10.87 -7.63 -17.08
C GLU A 492 -10.94 -6.11 -17.30
N GLN A 493 -11.98 -5.45 -16.80
CA GLN A 493 -12.11 -4.00 -16.86
C GLN A 493 -10.95 -3.29 -16.14
N LEU A 494 -10.62 -3.71 -14.93
CA LEU A 494 -9.46 -3.21 -14.19
C LEU A 494 -8.13 -3.45 -14.93
N ARG A 495 -7.97 -4.60 -15.61
CA ARG A 495 -6.79 -4.87 -16.45
C ARG A 495 -6.73 -3.96 -17.68
N ARG A 496 -7.86 -3.70 -18.34
CA ARG A 496 -7.94 -2.77 -19.48
C ARG A 496 -7.58 -1.35 -19.06
N GLN A 497 -8.10 -0.90 -17.92
CA GLN A 497 -7.82 0.42 -17.37
C GLN A 497 -6.33 0.60 -17.03
N ARG A 498 -5.73 -0.34 -16.29
CA ARG A 498 -4.28 -0.33 -16.01
C ARG A 498 -3.44 -0.25 -17.29
N ARG A 499 -3.79 -1.01 -18.33
CA ARG A 499 -3.08 -0.95 -19.62
C ARG A 499 -3.21 0.42 -20.30
N SER A 500 -4.36 1.07 -20.17
CA SER A 500 -4.61 2.42 -20.68
C SER A 500 -3.78 3.45 -19.92
N ASP A 501 -3.82 3.42 -18.58
CA ASP A 501 -3.05 4.34 -17.73
C ASP A 501 -1.55 4.18 -17.98
N GLU A 502 -1.06 2.95 -18.06
CA GLU A 502 0.32 2.67 -18.46
C GLU A 502 0.65 3.20 -19.86
N ALA A 503 -0.30 3.14 -20.81
CA ALA A 503 -0.11 3.69 -22.14
C ALA A 503 -0.04 5.22 -22.12
N ILE A 504 -0.95 5.87 -21.40
CA ILE A 504 -0.97 7.32 -21.21
C ILE A 504 0.33 7.76 -20.52
N ASP A 505 0.73 7.11 -19.43
CA ASP A 505 1.99 7.38 -18.77
C ASP A 505 3.17 7.14 -19.70
N ARG A 506 3.20 6.04 -20.47
CA ARG A 506 4.19 5.78 -21.55
C ARG A 506 4.31 6.98 -22.46
N ILE A 507 3.20 7.53 -22.91
CA ILE A 507 3.21 8.67 -23.82
C ILE A 507 3.62 9.96 -23.09
N ARG A 508 3.07 10.27 -21.92
CA ARG A 508 3.42 11.45 -21.12
C ARG A 508 4.91 11.49 -20.84
N ASN A 509 5.48 10.47 -20.24
CA ASN A 509 6.87 10.50 -19.77
C ASN A 509 7.92 10.17 -20.88
N THR A 510 7.52 10.03 -22.15
CA THR A 510 8.45 9.76 -23.27
C THR A 510 8.57 11.01 -24.13
N VAL A 511 9.67 11.75 -24.06
CA VAL A 511 9.87 12.84 -25.03
C VAL A 511 10.35 12.24 -26.36
N ASP A 512 9.41 11.81 -27.20
CA ASP A 512 9.63 11.51 -28.61
C ASP A 512 8.88 12.55 -29.47
N GLY A 513 9.37 12.79 -30.69
CA GLY A 513 8.75 13.77 -31.58
C GLY A 513 7.55 13.24 -32.38
N ARG A 514 6.75 12.31 -31.85
CA ARG A 514 5.54 11.81 -32.51
C ARG A 514 4.30 12.48 -31.93
N ASN A 515 3.25 12.60 -32.74
CA ASN A 515 1.94 13.10 -32.33
C ASN A 515 1.98 14.50 -31.70
N LEU A 516 2.86 15.39 -32.18
CA LEU A 516 2.93 16.77 -31.71
C LEU A 516 1.99 17.65 -32.52
N VAL A 517 1.08 18.34 -31.84
CA VAL A 517 0.09 19.27 -32.39
C VAL A 517 0.22 20.64 -31.72
N ALA A 518 -0.48 21.65 -32.25
CA ALA A 518 -0.53 22.97 -31.63
C ALA A 518 -1.08 22.90 -30.20
N HIS A 519 -0.57 23.75 -29.30
CA HIS A 519 -0.87 23.67 -27.86
C HIS A 519 -2.37 23.80 -27.54
N GLY A 520 -3.10 24.67 -28.25
CA GLY A 520 -4.54 24.87 -28.03
C GLY A 520 -4.91 25.59 -26.73
N LEU A 521 -3.93 26.05 -25.93
CA LEU A 521 -4.16 26.97 -24.81
C LEU A 521 -4.83 28.28 -25.26
N ASP A 522 -5.69 28.82 -24.40
CA ASP A 522 -6.27 30.16 -24.54
C ASP A 522 -5.24 31.27 -24.26
N ASP A 523 -5.63 32.52 -24.55
CA ASP A 523 -4.74 33.66 -24.42
C ASP A 523 -4.35 33.96 -22.97
N ALA A 524 -5.24 33.71 -22.00
CA ALA A 524 -4.99 33.92 -20.58
C ALA A 524 -3.90 32.96 -20.06
N ALA A 525 -4.05 31.65 -20.31
CA ALA A 525 -3.08 30.64 -19.92
C ALA A 525 -1.73 30.82 -20.63
N LEU A 526 -1.75 31.29 -21.89
CA LEU A 526 -0.53 31.63 -22.62
C LEU A 526 0.22 32.80 -21.98
N GLU A 527 -0.49 33.81 -21.50
CA GLU A 527 0.13 34.98 -20.87
C GLU A 527 0.74 34.62 -19.51
N THR A 528 0.02 33.87 -18.67
CA THR A 528 0.58 33.32 -17.42
C THR A 528 1.87 32.52 -17.68
N LEU A 529 1.87 31.67 -18.72
CA LEU A 529 3.07 30.90 -19.09
C LEU A 529 4.23 31.82 -19.52
N ARG A 530 3.96 32.89 -20.26
CA ARG A 530 5.01 33.86 -20.68
C ARG A 530 5.57 34.62 -19.48
N GLU A 531 4.73 35.04 -18.54
CA GLU A 531 5.14 35.68 -17.29
C GLU A 531 6.02 34.77 -16.44
N THR A 532 5.64 33.49 -16.29
CA THR A 532 6.45 32.49 -15.58
C THR A 532 7.82 32.29 -16.26
N LEU A 533 7.87 32.25 -17.59
CA LEU A 533 9.14 32.10 -18.32
C LEU A 533 10.00 33.37 -18.26
N ALA A 534 9.38 34.55 -18.20
CA ALA A 534 10.07 35.83 -18.03
C ALA A 534 10.67 35.96 -16.62
N SER A 535 9.91 35.59 -15.58
CA SER A 535 10.35 35.68 -14.17
C SER A 535 11.54 34.77 -13.85
N HIS A 536 11.71 33.68 -14.61
CA HIS A 536 12.90 32.83 -14.50
C HIS A 536 14.20 33.53 -14.91
N GLY A 537 14.13 34.52 -15.81
CA GLY A 537 15.25 35.40 -16.21
C GLY A 537 16.37 34.76 -17.05
N LYS A 538 16.38 33.42 -17.21
CA LYS A 538 17.40 32.69 -17.99
C LYS A 538 16.87 32.07 -19.29
N VAL A 539 15.57 32.11 -19.54
CA VAL A 539 14.96 31.58 -20.78
C VAL A 539 15.11 32.60 -21.90
N LYS A 540 15.72 32.22 -23.03
CA LYS A 540 15.85 33.05 -24.25
C LYS A 540 14.66 32.86 -25.19
N LYS A 541 14.29 31.61 -25.47
CA LYS A 541 13.11 31.26 -26.30
C LYS A 541 12.45 30.01 -25.73
N ALA A 542 11.15 29.90 -25.92
CA ALA A 542 10.42 28.66 -25.66
C ALA A 542 9.40 28.33 -26.77
N TRP A 543 9.18 27.05 -27.00
CA TRP A 543 8.17 26.53 -27.94
C TRP A 543 7.30 25.52 -27.21
N LEU A 544 6.00 25.80 -27.14
CA LEU A 544 5.01 24.95 -26.49
C LEU A 544 4.19 24.21 -27.56
N VAL A 545 4.11 22.90 -27.42
CA VAL A 545 3.24 22.05 -28.24
C VAL A 545 2.43 21.14 -27.33
N ARG A 546 1.31 20.62 -27.82
CA ARG A 546 0.53 19.59 -27.14
C ARG A 546 0.79 18.25 -27.82
N ARG A 547 0.74 17.18 -27.05
CA ARG A 547 0.78 15.82 -27.58
C ARG A 547 -0.64 15.32 -27.79
N ASP A 548 -0.89 14.79 -28.97
CA ASP A 548 -2.13 14.08 -29.27
C ASP A 548 -2.04 12.66 -28.69
N LEU A 549 -2.81 12.44 -27.63
CA LEU A 549 -2.86 11.22 -26.84
C LEU A 549 -4.05 10.32 -27.25
N GLY A 550 -4.82 10.70 -28.27
CA GLY A 550 -6.07 10.04 -28.63
C GLY A 550 -7.25 10.49 -27.76
N ALA A 551 -8.44 9.96 -28.06
CA ALA A 551 -9.71 10.34 -27.43
C ALA A 551 -9.82 9.92 -25.95
N ASP A 552 -9.05 8.92 -25.53
CA ASP A 552 -9.11 8.34 -24.17
C ASP A 552 -8.24 9.06 -23.13
N ALA A 553 -7.56 10.16 -23.52
CA ALA A 553 -6.71 10.89 -22.59
C ALA A 553 -7.47 11.96 -21.82
N SER A 554 -7.60 11.75 -20.52
CA SER A 554 -8.38 12.60 -19.62
C SER A 554 -7.83 14.02 -19.41
N VAL A 555 -6.52 14.22 -19.61
CA VAL A 555 -5.87 15.51 -19.40
C VAL A 555 -4.83 15.77 -20.49
N PRO A 556 -4.81 16.97 -21.11
CA PRO A 556 -3.83 17.29 -22.14
C PRO A 556 -2.40 17.22 -21.61
N HIS A 557 -1.48 16.81 -22.48
CA HIS A 557 -0.06 16.73 -22.16
C HIS A 557 0.74 17.68 -23.04
N PHE A 558 1.46 18.60 -22.42
CA PHE A 558 2.23 19.64 -23.07
C PHE A 558 3.72 19.31 -23.10
N VAL A 559 4.40 19.73 -24.16
CA VAL A 559 5.86 19.66 -24.26
C VAL A 559 6.38 21.06 -24.50
N LEU A 560 7.21 21.55 -23.58
CA LEU A 560 7.86 22.85 -23.65
C LEU A 560 9.34 22.67 -23.98
N LEU A 561 9.75 23.14 -25.15
CA LEU A 561 11.16 23.22 -25.53
C LEU A 561 11.72 24.57 -25.09
N VAL A 562 12.73 24.56 -24.22
CA VAL A 562 13.41 25.77 -23.71
C VAL A 562 14.79 25.93 -24.35
N ALA A 563 15.11 27.16 -24.73
CA ALA A 563 16.45 27.58 -25.10
C ALA A 563 16.95 28.65 -24.11
N TRP A 564 18.11 28.41 -23.52
CA TRP A 564 18.69 29.26 -22.48
C TRP A 564 19.38 30.52 -23.02
N ARG A 565 19.52 31.52 -22.15
CA ARG A 565 20.27 32.76 -22.36
C ARG A 565 21.67 32.62 -21.76
N GLY A 566 22.70 32.73 -22.60
CA GLY A 566 24.10 32.68 -22.16
C GLY A 566 24.54 31.31 -21.60
N MET A 567 25.63 31.32 -20.82
CA MET A 567 26.17 30.13 -20.17
C MET A 567 25.43 29.85 -18.85
N LEU A 568 24.92 28.62 -18.68
CA LEU A 568 24.25 28.19 -17.46
C LEU A 568 25.26 27.84 -16.37
N LEU A 569 25.31 28.64 -15.30
CA LEU A 569 25.99 28.28 -14.06
C LEU A 569 25.04 27.42 -13.20
N GLY A 570 25.34 26.12 -13.09
CA GLY A 570 24.58 25.13 -12.31
C GLY A 570 24.00 23.97 -13.13
N SER A 571 23.34 23.01 -12.45
CA SER A 571 22.69 21.87 -13.12
C SER A 571 21.48 22.33 -13.95
N GLU A 572 21.49 22.00 -15.25
CA GLU A 572 20.37 22.28 -16.18
C GLU A 572 19.06 21.63 -15.70
N GLU A 573 19.11 20.42 -15.14
CA GLU A 573 17.94 19.75 -14.56
C GLU A 573 17.31 20.55 -13.42
N LYS A 574 18.13 21.15 -12.53
CA LYS A 574 17.61 22.02 -11.46
C LYS A 574 16.90 23.26 -12.03
N GLN A 575 17.38 23.80 -13.15
CA GLN A 575 16.76 24.96 -13.79
C GLN A 575 15.46 24.61 -14.50
N LEU A 576 15.41 23.43 -15.15
CA LEU A 576 14.18 22.90 -15.75
C LEU A 576 13.13 22.60 -14.68
N ARG A 577 13.52 22.01 -13.56
CA ARG A 577 12.60 21.70 -12.45
C ARG A 577 11.95 22.95 -11.89
N LYS A 578 12.72 24.04 -11.69
CA LYS A 578 12.17 25.35 -11.30
C LYS A 578 11.13 25.90 -12.29
N ILE A 579 11.28 25.61 -13.58
CA ILE A 579 10.28 26.01 -14.59
C ILE A 579 9.03 25.13 -14.44
N VAL A 580 9.19 23.81 -14.32
CA VAL A 580 8.06 22.88 -14.13
C VAL A 580 7.27 23.24 -12.87
N ASP A 581 7.94 23.46 -11.74
CA ASP A 581 7.31 23.74 -10.45
C ASP A 581 6.55 25.09 -10.45
N ALA A 582 6.91 26.01 -11.34
CA ALA A 582 6.29 27.34 -11.44
C ALA A 582 5.23 27.43 -12.54
N LEU A 583 5.16 26.47 -13.46
CA LEU A 583 4.21 26.48 -14.58
C LEU A 583 2.84 25.98 -14.14
N GLN A 584 1.82 26.80 -14.36
CA GLN A 584 0.43 26.39 -14.25
C GLN A 584 -0.13 26.13 -15.66
N VAL A 585 -0.41 24.88 -15.97
CA VAL A 585 -1.06 24.48 -17.23
C VAL A 585 -2.26 23.58 -16.92
N PRO A 586 -3.31 23.57 -17.75
CA PRO A 586 -4.52 22.75 -17.55
C PRO A 586 -4.27 21.26 -17.87
N GLY A 587 -3.15 20.71 -17.40
CA GLY A 587 -2.75 19.33 -17.63
C GLY A 587 -1.32 19.05 -17.21
N THR A 588 -0.72 18.06 -17.85
CA THR A 588 0.67 17.66 -17.53
C THR A 588 1.64 18.31 -18.49
N ILE A 589 2.86 18.63 -18.05
CA ILE A 589 3.89 19.26 -18.89
C ILE A 589 5.25 18.60 -18.70
N ILE A 590 5.99 18.45 -19.81
CA ILE A 590 7.41 18.15 -19.78
C ILE A 590 8.20 19.27 -20.42
N VAL A 591 9.24 19.71 -19.71
CA VAL A 591 10.17 20.74 -20.18
C VAL A 591 11.49 20.09 -20.60
N CYS A 592 11.97 20.41 -21.80
CA CYS A 592 13.19 19.85 -22.36
C CYS A 592 14.03 20.89 -23.11
N THR A 593 15.31 20.59 -23.37
CA THR A 593 16.24 21.50 -24.07
C THR A 593 16.83 20.86 -25.33
N ALA A 594 17.23 21.70 -26.28
CA ALA A 594 17.74 21.28 -27.58
C ALA A 594 19.11 20.53 -27.57
N PRO A 595 20.09 20.83 -26.69
CA PRO A 595 21.45 20.27 -26.81
C PRO A 595 21.51 18.74 -26.75
N HIS A 596 20.60 18.11 -26.01
CA HIS A 596 20.59 16.67 -25.79
C HIS A 596 19.64 15.90 -26.73
N ARG A 597 18.80 16.60 -27.54
CA ARG A 597 17.72 16.00 -28.35
C ARG A 597 17.40 16.77 -29.64
N ARG A 598 18.41 17.02 -30.49
CA ARG A 598 18.31 17.88 -31.69
C ARG A 598 17.15 17.54 -32.65
N TRP A 599 16.89 16.25 -32.89
CA TRP A 599 15.80 15.80 -33.76
C TRP A 599 14.42 16.12 -33.18
N ILE A 600 14.25 15.96 -31.87
CA ILE A 600 12.99 16.24 -31.18
C ILE A 600 12.74 17.75 -31.14
N ALA A 601 13.77 18.54 -30.86
CA ALA A 601 13.70 19.99 -30.90
C ALA A 601 13.27 20.52 -32.28
N HIS A 602 13.75 19.90 -33.37
CA HIS A 602 13.30 20.24 -34.72
C HIS A 602 11.81 19.98 -34.91
N LYS A 603 11.31 18.83 -34.46
CA LYS A 603 9.90 18.47 -34.58
C LYS A 603 8.98 19.34 -33.72
N ILE A 604 9.38 19.67 -32.49
CA ILE A 604 8.64 20.61 -31.63
C ILE A 604 8.55 21.97 -32.31
N ARG A 605 9.66 22.50 -32.83
CA ARG A 605 9.65 23.78 -33.57
C ARG A 605 8.76 23.72 -34.82
N LYS A 606 8.77 22.60 -35.54
CA LYS A 606 7.91 22.41 -36.73
C LYS A 606 6.42 22.39 -36.35
N ALA A 607 6.05 21.71 -35.27
CA ALA A 607 4.67 21.64 -34.80
C ALA A 607 4.19 22.96 -34.16
N CYS A 608 5.09 23.69 -33.49
CA CYS A 608 4.80 24.99 -32.86
C CYS A 608 4.76 26.15 -33.86
N GLY A 609 5.58 26.08 -34.93
CA GLY A 609 5.78 27.19 -35.87
C GLY A 609 6.65 28.30 -35.26
N LYS A 610 6.02 29.25 -34.56
CA LYS A 610 6.69 30.40 -33.91
C LYS A 610 6.97 30.10 -32.43
N PRO A 611 8.03 30.68 -31.83
CA PRO A 611 8.26 30.54 -30.39
C PRO A 611 7.11 31.16 -29.60
N THR A 612 6.57 30.39 -28.65
CA THR A 612 5.52 30.81 -27.71
C THR A 612 6.01 31.91 -26.76
N TYR A 613 7.32 31.92 -26.48
CA TYR A 613 7.99 32.95 -25.70
C TYR A 613 9.34 33.32 -26.32
N HIS A 614 9.65 34.62 -26.33
CA HIS A 614 10.93 35.16 -26.77
C HIS A 614 11.32 36.32 -25.88
N HIS A 615 12.44 36.20 -25.16
CA HIS A 615 13.00 37.30 -24.39
C HIS A 615 13.37 38.44 -25.34
N ARG A 616 12.86 39.64 -25.08
CA ARG A 616 13.18 40.84 -25.87
C ARG A 616 14.60 41.33 -25.62
#